data_AF-A0A327JNX4-F1
#
_entry.id   AF-A0A327JNX4-F1
#
_cell.length_a   1.000
_cell.length_b   1.000
_cell.length_c   1.000
_cell.angle_alpha   90.00
_cell.angle_beta   90.00
_cell.angle_gamma   90.00
#
_symmetry.space_group_name_H-M   'P 1'
#
loop_
_entity.id
_entity.type
_entity.pdbx_description
1 polymer ?
#
loop_
_entity_poly.entity_id
_entity_poly.type
_entity_poly.pdbx_seq_one_letter_code
_entity_poly.pdbx_strand_id
1 'polypeptide(L)'
;MRVAMIGTGYVGLVSGACFADFGHEVTCVDKDAGKIAALQAGEIPIYEPGLDALVASNVREKRLDFTTALAGPVAAADAVFIAVGTPSRRGDGHADLSYVYACAREIAAALDGFTVVVTKSTVPVGTGDEVERIIRETRPDAQFAVVSNPEFLREGAAIRDFKHPDRIVVGTTD
;
A
#
# COMPACT_ATOMS: atom_id res chain seq x y z
N MET A 1 -10.67 2.40 11.10
CA MET A 1 -9.36 1.72 11.05
C MET A 1 -8.37 2.68 10.45
N ARG A 2 -7.11 2.59 10.87
CA ARG A 2 -5.96 3.31 10.33
C ARG A 2 -5.21 2.42 9.36
N VAL A 3 -4.99 2.93 8.16
CA VAL A 3 -4.36 2.22 7.05
C VAL A 3 -3.14 2.99 6.59
N ALA A 4 -1.97 2.35 6.59
CA ALA A 4 -0.81 2.86 5.88
C ALA A 4 -0.74 2.22 4.49
N MET A 5 -0.69 3.01 3.43
CA MET A 5 -0.59 2.54 2.05
C MET A 5 0.79 2.88 1.49
N ILE A 6 1.68 1.89 1.39
CA ILE A 6 3.07 2.10 0.95
C ILE A 6 3.17 1.93 -0.56
N GLY A 7 3.47 3.03 -1.25
CA GLY A 7 3.48 3.19 -2.69
C GLY A 7 2.32 4.06 -3.16
N THR A 8 2.64 5.11 -3.93
CA THR A 8 1.65 6.04 -4.53
C THR A 8 1.57 5.93 -6.05
N GLY A 9 1.94 4.76 -6.58
CA GLY A 9 1.64 4.39 -7.96
C GLY A 9 0.14 4.13 -8.17
N TYR A 10 -0.23 3.66 -9.35
CA TYR A 10 -1.61 3.40 -9.74
C TYR A 10 -2.42 2.62 -8.69
N VAL A 11 -1.94 1.43 -8.31
CA VAL A 11 -2.59 0.55 -7.34
C VAL A 11 -2.73 1.22 -5.97
N GLY A 12 -1.64 1.78 -5.45
CA GLY A 12 -1.60 2.33 -4.09
C GLY A 12 -2.45 3.58 -3.94
N LEU A 13 -2.34 4.52 -4.88
CA LEU A 13 -3.10 5.78 -4.81
C LEU A 13 -4.61 5.55 -4.94
N VAL A 14 -5.04 4.73 -5.90
CA VAL A 14 -6.47 4.39 -6.06
C VAL A 14 -6.98 3.67 -4.81
N SER A 15 -6.26 2.65 -4.34
CA SER A 15 -6.69 1.86 -3.18
C SER A 15 -6.79 2.71 -1.93
N GLY A 16 -5.79 3.57 -1.69
CA GLY A 16 -5.76 4.48 -0.55
C GLY A 16 -6.91 5.49 -0.59
N ALA A 17 -7.17 6.10 -1.75
CA ALA A 17 -8.28 7.03 -1.92
C ALA A 17 -9.65 6.35 -1.73
N CYS A 18 -9.83 5.13 -2.25
CA CYS A 18 -11.08 4.39 -2.08
C CYS A 18 -11.28 3.90 -0.64
N PHE A 19 -10.23 3.48 0.06
CA PHE A 19 -10.32 3.15 1.48
C PHE A 19 -10.70 4.37 2.34
N ALA A 20 -10.14 5.54 2.04
CA ALA A 20 -10.52 6.78 2.72
C ALA A 20 -11.99 7.13 2.47
N ASP A 21 -12.47 6.90 1.24
CA ASP A 21 -13.87 7.09 0.85
C ASP A 21 -14.83 6.13 1.55
N PHE A 22 -14.36 4.93 1.90
CA PHE A 22 -15.10 3.99 2.75
C PHE A 22 -15.08 4.38 4.24
N GLY A 23 -14.43 5.49 4.61
CA GLY A 23 -14.42 6.04 5.96
C GLY A 23 -13.22 5.63 6.81
N HIS A 24 -12.19 5.03 6.23
CA HIS A 24 -10.94 4.73 6.95
C HIS A 24 -10.02 5.97 7.04
N GLU A 25 -9.15 5.99 8.04
CA GLU A 25 -8.05 6.96 8.13
C GLU A 25 -6.88 6.37 7.35
N VAL A 26 -6.49 6.99 6.24
CA VAL A 26 -5.47 6.47 5.32
C VAL A 26 -4.31 7.44 5.21
N THR A 27 -3.09 6.94 5.35
CA THR A 27 -1.88 7.67 5.01
C THR A 27 -1.13 6.95 3.91
N CYS A 28 -1.02 7.60 2.75
CA CYS A 28 -0.26 7.13 1.61
C CYS A 28 1.21 7.57 1.74
N VAL A 29 2.14 6.61 1.60
CA VAL A 29 3.57 6.81 1.79
C VAL A 29 4.32 6.51 0.50
N ASP A 30 5.22 7.40 0.09
CA ASP A 30 6.14 7.16 -1.02
C ASP A 30 7.50 7.81 -0.75
N LYS A 31 8.57 7.22 -1.30
CA LYS A 31 9.92 7.80 -1.18
C LYS A 31 10.15 8.95 -2.16
N ASP A 32 9.35 9.02 -3.21
CA ASP A 32 9.41 10.10 -4.18
C ASP A 32 8.80 11.39 -3.59
N ALA A 33 9.67 12.26 -3.07
CA ALA A 33 9.27 13.54 -2.50
C ALA A 33 8.55 14.45 -3.50
N GLY A 34 8.85 14.34 -4.80
CA GLY A 34 8.18 15.10 -5.84
C GLY A 34 6.72 14.68 -5.99
N LYS A 35 6.45 13.37 -6.02
CA LYS A 35 5.08 12.84 -6.05
C LYS A 35 4.29 13.23 -4.79
N ILE A 36 4.90 13.10 -3.61
CA ILE A 36 4.22 13.46 -2.36
C ILE A 36 3.90 14.95 -2.33
N ALA A 37 4.84 15.82 -2.73
CA ALA A 37 4.58 17.26 -2.80
C ALA A 37 3.45 17.60 -3.79
N ALA A 38 3.41 16.96 -4.96
CA ALA A 38 2.34 17.12 -5.93
C ALA A 38 0.98 16.69 -5.34
N LEU A 39 0.91 15.51 -4.72
CA LEU A 39 -0.31 15.00 -4.08
C LEU A 39 -0.80 15.91 -2.95
N GLN A 40 0.11 16.45 -2.13
CA GLN A 40 -0.22 17.42 -1.08
C GLN A 40 -0.72 18.76 -1.66
N ALA A 41 -0.30 19.13 -2.87
CA ALA A 41 -0.81 20.28 -3.61
C ALA A 41 -2.13 19.99 -4.36
N GLY A 42 -2.65 18.75 -4.29
CA GLY A 42 -3.85 18.33 -5.01
C GLY A 42 -3.61 17.94 -6.48
N GLU A 43 -2.35 17.80 -6.89
CA GLU A 43 -1.96 17.40 -8.23
C GLU A 43 -1.81 15.87 -8.30
N ILE A 44 -2.59 15.22 -9.16
CA ILE A 44 -2.58 13.76 -9.29
C ILE A 44 -1.55 13.33 -10.35
N PRO A 45 -0.52 12.52 -10.00
CA PRO A 45 0.59 12.19 -10.89
C PRO A 45 0.26 11.11 -11.95
N ILE A 46 -0.98 10.63 -11.98
CA ILE A 46 -1.48 9.59 -12.89
C ILE A 46 -2.84 10.00 -13.46
N TYR A 47 -3.21 9.44 -14.59
CA TYR A 47 -4.56 9.61 -15.14
C TYR A 47 -5.47 8.47 -14.71
N GLU A 48 -6.51 8.78 -13.93
CA GLU A 48 -7.60 7.87 -13.59
C GLU A 48 -8.89 8.69 -13.43
N PRO A 49 -9.96 8.42 -14.20
CA PRO A 49 -11.17 9.23 -14.19
C PRO A 49 -11.82 9.35 -12.79
N GLY A 50 -11.90 10.58 -12.28
CA GLY A 50 -12.53 10.91 -10.99
C GLY A 50 -11.62 10.76 -9.76
N LEU A 51 -10.35 10.39 -9.94
CA LEU A 51 -9.40 10.23 -8.83
C LEU A 51 -9.06 11.58 -8.17
N ASP A 52 -8.96 12.65 -8.95
CA ASP A 52 -8.75 14.02 -8.49
C ASP A 52 -9.82 14.46 -7.49
N ALA A 53 -11.10 14.31 -7.84
CA ALA A 53 -12.21 14.66 -6.98
C ALA A 53 -12.28 13.77 -5.73
N LEU A 54 -12.00 12.47 -5.88
CA LEU A 54 -12.00 11.50 -4.79
C LEU A 54 -10.92 11.82 -3.74
N VAL A 55 -9.69 12.10 -4.19
CA VAL A 55 -8.58 12.51 -3.34
C VAL A 55 -8.89 13.84 -2.67
N ALA A 56 -9.29 14.85 -3.43
CA ALA A 56 -9.57 16.19 -2.88
C ALA A 56 -10.66 16.17 -1.80
N SER A 57 -11.73 15.37 -1.97
CA SER A 57 -12.76 15.26 -0.94
C SER A 57 -12.21 14.61 0.34
N ASN A 58 -11.49 13.49 0.22
CA ASN A 58 -11.02 12.75 1.38
C ASN A 58 -9.88 13.47 2.14
N VAL A 59 -9.05 14.26 1.44
CA VAL A 59 -8.08 15.17 2.07
C VAL A 59 -8.80 16.25 2.87
N ARG A 60 -9.81 16.90 2.28
CA ARG A 60 -10.62 17.92 2.97
C ARG A 60 -11.34 17.36 4.20
N GLU A 61 -11.77 16.11 4.13
CA GLU A 61 -12.41 15.40 5.24
C GLU A 61 -11.40 14.81 6.25
N LYS A 62 -10.09 15.01 6.04
CA LYS A 62 -8.99 14.54 6.89
C LYS A 62 -8.96 13.02 7.06
N ARG A 63 -9.43 12.29 6.05
CA ARG A 63 -9.36 10.83 5.98
C ARG A 63 -8.23 10.32 5.09
N LEU A 64 -7.65 11.18 4.27
CA LEU A 64 -6.51 10.86 3.40
C LEU A 64 -5.37 11.85 3.62
N ASP A 65 -4.18 11.35 3.88
CA ASP A 65 -2.95 12.13 4.01
C ASP A 65 -1.79 11.52 3.20
N PHE A 66 -0.76 12.31 2.91
CA PHE A 66 0.39 11.91 2.11
C PHE A 66 1.70 12.30 2.82
N THR A 67 2.67 11.39 2.85
CA THR A 67 3.97 11.66 3.48
C THR A 67 5.10 10.85 2.86
N THR A 68 6.34 11.30 3.06
CA THR A 68 7.55 10.51 2.78
C THR A 68 8.03 9.72 4.00
N ALA A 69 7.50 10.03 5.19
CA ALA A 69 7.90 9.40 6.44
C ALA A 69 7.07 8.14 6.72
N LEU A 70 7.69 6.96 6.62
CA LEU A 70 7.02 5.67 6.83
C LEU A 70 6.73 5.36 8.30
N ALA A 71 7.65 5.72 9.20
CA ALA A 71 7.63 5.20 10.58
C ALA A 71 6.37 5.57 11.37
N GLY A 72 5.93 6.84 11.30
CA GLY A 72 4.75 7.31 12.01
C GLY A 72 3.45 6.61 11.56
N PRO A 73 3.13 6.63 10.26
CA PRO A 73 1.96 5.92 9.73
C PRO A 73 1.93 4.43 10.05
N VAL A 74 3.09 3.74 9.95
CA VAL A 74 3.17 2.30 10.25
C VAL A 74 2.95 2.02 11.73
N ALA A 75 3.58 2.77 12.63
CA ALA A 75 3.42 2.59 14.07
C ALA A 75 1.96 2.81 14.55
N ALA A 76 1.18 3.61 13.82
CA ALA A 76 -0.21 3.91 14.18
C ALA A 76 -1.25 3.04 13.45
N ALA A 77 -0.83 2.19 12.50
CA ALA A 77 -1.75 1.51 11.57
C ALA A 77 -2.28 0.19 12.14
N ASP A 78 -3.58 -0.06 11.90
CA ASP A 78 -4.18 -1.37 12.10
C ASP A 78 -3.76 -2.33 10.95
N ALA A 79 -3.63 -1.78 9.74
CA ALA A 79 -3.19 -2.52 8.55
C ALA A 79 -2.23 -1.69 7.68
N VAL A 80 -1.17 -2.33 7.19
CA VAL A 80 -0.17 -1.73 6.31
C VAL A 80 -0.17 -2.46 4.99
N PHE A 81 -0.50 -1.75 3.91
CA PHE A 81 -0.52 -2.30 2.55
C PHE A 81 0.79 -2.00 1.83
N ILE A 82 1.41 -3.05 1.28
CA ILE A 82 2.55 -2.94 0.38
C ILE A 82 2.02 -2.91 -1.06
N ALA A 83 2.07 -1.74 -1.69
CA ALA A 83 1.61 -1.47 -3.05
C ALA A 83 2.72 -0.84 -3.91
N VAL A 84 3.98 -1.23 -3.65
CA VAL A 84 5.15 -0.81 -4.42
C VAL A 84 5.26 -1.59 -5.74
N GLY A 85 5.98 -1.03 -6.71
CA GLY A 85 6.18 -1.69 -7.99
C GLY A 85 7.00 -2.97 -7.90
N THR A 86 6.70 -3.94 -8.77
CA THR A 86 7.42 -5.20 -8.95
C THR A 86 7.78 -5.40 -10.43
N PRO A 87 8.57 -4.49 -11.03
CA PRO A 87 8.89 -4.54 -12.45
C PRO A 87 9.67 -5.81 -12.80
N SER A 88 9.72 -6.15 -14.08
CA SER A 88 10.59 -7.24 -14.55
C SER A 88 12.07 -6.88 -14.35
N ARG A 89 12.80 -7.76 -13.68
CA ARG A 89 14.25 -7.69 -13.51
C ARG A 89 14.94 -7.76 -14.88
N ARG A 90 15.90 -6.87 -15.07
CA ARG A 90 16.70 -6.81 -16.29
C ARG A 90 17.56 -8.07 -16.42
N GLY A 91 17.38 -8.82 -17.51
CA GLY A 91 18.21 -9.97 -17.86
C GLY A 91 17.41 -11.28 -17.95
N ASP A 92 16.66 -11.62 -16.92
CA ASP A 92 15.94 -12.90 -16.83
C ASP A 92 14.41 -12.77 -16.77
N GLY A 93 13.89 -11.54 -16.66
CA GLY A 93 12.44 -11.28 -16.73
C GLY A 93 11.66 -11.65 -15.47
N HIS A 94 12.33 -12.16 -14.42
CA HIS A 94 11.69 -12.43 -13.13
C HIS A 94 11.20 -11.14 -12.46
N ALA A 95 10.23 -11.22 -11.56
CA ALA A 95 9.79 -10.06 -10.80
C ALA A 95 10.93 -9.53 -9.91
N ASP A 96 11.18 -8.21 -9.94
CA ASP A 96 12.07 -7.55 -9.00
C ASP A 96 11.34 -7.30 -7.67
N LEU A 97 11.70 -8.08 -6.65
CA LEU A 97 11.13 -8.00 -5.31
C LEU A 97 11.95 -7.13 -4.35
N SER A 98 13.01 -6.47 -4.84
CA SER A 98 13.88 -5.65 -3.99
C SER A 98 13.10 -4.55 -3.27
N TYR A 99 12.13 -3.92 -3.94
CA TYR A 99 11.27 -2.90 -3.35
C TYR A 99 10.34 -3.45 -2.26
N VAL A 100 9.73 -4.61 -2.50
CA VAL A 100 8.86 -5.29 -1.52
C VAL A 100 9.65 -5.67 -0.28
N TYR A 101 10.83 -6.27 -0.45
CA TYR A 101 11.69 -6.68 0.67
C TYR A 101 12.33 -5.51 1.42
N ALA A 102 12.66 -4.42 0.74
CA ALA A 102 13.08 -3.19 1.40
C ALA A 102 11.94 -2.60 2.25
N CYS A 103 10.73 -2.52 1.67
CA CYS A 103 9.53 -2.07 2.37
C CYS A 103 9.23 -2.93 3.60
N ALA A 104 9.32 -4.27 3.50
CA ALA A 104 9.11 -5.18 4.63
C ALA A 104 10.07 -4.91 5.80
N ARG A 105 11.36 -4.64 5.53
CA ARG A 105 12.34 -4.27 6.57
C ARG A 105 12.01 -2.94 7.24
N GLU A 106 11.62 -1.94 6.46
CA GLU A 106 11.25 -0.62 6.98
C GLU A 106 9.97 -0.68 7.81
N ILE A 107 8.97 -1.46 7.38
CA ILE A 107 7.77 -1.74 8.16
C ILE A 107 8.16 -2.40 9.47
N ALA A 108 8.96 -3.48 9.45
CA ALA A 108 9.37 -4.20 10.65
C ALA A 108 10.04 -3.30 11.70
N ALA A 109 10.90 -2.36 11.26
CA ALA A 109 11.55 -1.42 12.15
C ALA A 109 10.57 -0.43 12.81
N ALA A 110 9.43 -0.16 12.18
CA ALA A 110 8.44 0.82 12.61
C ALA A 110 7.20 0.22 13.29
N LEU A 111 7.05 -1.11 13.32
CA LEU A 111 5.90 -1.76 13.95
C LEU A 111 5.80 -1.40 15.44
N ASP A 112 4.59 -1.04 15.87
CA ASP A 112 4.22 -0.77 17.26
C ASP A 112 2.79 -1.29 17.50
N GLY A 113 2.65 -2.33 18.32
CA GLY A 113 1.40 -3.08 18.48
C GLY A 113 1.16 -4.15 17.41
N PHE A 114 -0.04 -4.75 17.44
CA PHE A 114 -0.44 -5.75 16.45
C PHE A 114 -0.86 -5.09 15.13
N THR A 115 -0.23 -5.49 14.03
CA THR A 115 -0.50 -4.92 12.71
C THR A 115 -0.66 -6.00 11.64
N VAL A 116 -1.65 -5.85 10.76
CA VAL A 116 -1.80 -6.73 9.58
C VAL A 116 -0.99 -6.17 8.40
N VAL A 117 0.03 -6.89 7.96
CA VAL A 117 0.86 -6.51 6.80
C VAL A 117 0.33 -7.18 5.54
N VAL A 118 -0.19 -6.37 4.62
CA VAL A 118 -0.92 -6.83 3.45
C VAL A 118 -0.09 -6.63 2.18
N THR A 119 0.31 -7.71 1.54
CA THR A 119 0.95 -7.63 0.21
C THR A 119 -0.13 -7.45 -0.85
N LYS A 120 -0.16 -6.26 -1.46
CA LYS A 120 -1.06 -5.90 -2.56
C LYS A 120 -0.36 -5.86 -3.92
N SER A 121 0.93 -5.55 -3.93
CA SER A 121 1.80 -5.70 -5.10
C SER A 121 1.66 -7.08 -5.74
N THR A 122 1.67 -7.13 -7.06
CA THR A 122 1.69 -8.40 -7.80
C THR A 122 3.04 -9.08 -7.61
N VAL A 123 3.06 -10.20 -6.89
CA VAL A 123 4.27 -10.91 -6.49
C VAL A 123 4.17 -12.41 -6.79
N PRO A 124 5.29 -13.13 -7.02
CA PRO A 124 5.28 -14.58 -7.11
C PRO A 124 4.82 -15.28 -5.83
N VAL A 125 4.33 -16.50 -5.96
CA VAL A 125 3.97 -17.38 -4.84
C VAL A 125 5.16 -17.55 -3.89
N GLY A 126 4.89 -17.60 -2.58
CA GLY A 126 5.90 -17.69 -1.51
C GLY A 126 6.47 -16.33 -1.07
N THR A 127 6.13 -15.23 -1.74
CA THR A 127 6.60 -13.90 -1.32
C THR A 127 6.04 -13.48 0.04
N GLY A 128 4.83 -13.93 0.41
CA GLY A 128 4.26 -13.72 1.74
C GLY A 128 5.13 -14.32 2.84
N ASP A 129 5.54 -15.57 2.67
CA ASP A 129 6.43 -16.29 3.60
C ASP A 129 7.78 -15.56 3.75
N GLU A 130 8.34 -15.03 2.66
CA GLU A 130 9.57 -14.23 2.71
C GLU A 130 9.38 -12.89 3.41
N VAL A 131 8.25 -12.21 3.21
CA VAL A 131 7.92 -10.99 3.95
C VAL A 131 7.80 -11.29 5.45
N GLU A 132 7.13 -12.39 5.82
CA GLU A 132 7.03 -12.81 7.21
C GLU A 132 8.42 -13.08 7.81
N ARG A 133 9.25 -13.87 7.12
CA ARG A 133 10.62 -14.17 7.55
C ARG A 133 11.43 -12.89 7.77
N ILE A 134 11.39 -11.95 6.82
CA ILE A 134 12.10 -10.66 6.92
C ILE A 134 11.65 -9.86 8.14
N ILE A 135 10.34 -9.78 8.39
CA ILE A 135 9.81 -9.04 9.54
C ILE A 135 10.25 -9.72 10.84
N ARG A 136 10.13 -11.05 10.97
CA ARG A 136 10.57 -11.80 12.16
C ARG A 136 12.07 -11.66 12.42
N GLU A 137 12.90 -11.67 11.38
CA GLU A 137 14.36 -11.48 11.53
C GLU A 137 14.71 -10.05 11.96
N THR A 138 13.99 -9.05 11.44
CA THR A 138 14.25 -7.64 11.73
C THR A 138 13.71 -7.23 13.10
N ARG A 139 12.54 -7.75 13.47
CA ARG A 139 11.86 -7.44 14.74
C ARG A 139 11.18 -8.69 15.34
N PRO A 140 11.94 -9.55 16.06
CA PRO A 140 11.44 -10.83 16.56
C PRO A 140 10.28 -10.73 17.56
N ASP A 141 10.16 -9.59 18.24
CA ASP A 141 9.11 -9.28 19.23
C ASP A 141 7.85 -8.65 18.61
N ALA A 142 7.86 -8.35 17.31
CA ALA A 142 6.71 -7.74 16.64
C ALA A 142 5.50 -8.68 16.64
N GLN A 143 4.33 -8.10 16.86
CA GLN A 143 3.05 -8.78 16.74
C GLN A 143 2.45 -8.42 15.39
N PHE A 144 2.31 -9.39 14.49
CA PHE A 144 1.78 -9.13 13.16
C PHE A 144 1.23 -10.39 12.52
N ALA A 145 0.43 -10.20 11.47
CA ALA A 145 0.03 -11.24 10.53
C ALA A 145 0.39 -10.79 9.11
N VAL A 146 0.75 -11.74 8.24
CA VAL A 146 1.00 -11.46 6.82
C VAL A 146 -0.17 -11.96 5.98
N VAL A 147 -0.66 -11.09 5.11
CA VAL A 147 -1.82 -11.35 4.26
C VAL A 147 -1.47 -11.06 2.81
N SER A 148 -1.94 -11.90 1.89
CA SER A 148 -1.98 -11.57 0.47
C SER A 148 -3.37 -11.03 0.12
N ASN A 149 -3.43 -9.80 -0.38
CA ASN A 149 -4.65 -9.22 -0.96
C ASN A 149 -4.31 -8.58 -2.32
N PRO A 150 -4.21 -9.41 -3.38
CA PRO A 150 -3.89 -8.91 -4.70
C PRO A 150 -4.96 -7.92 -5.21
N GLU A 151 -4.62 -7.23 -6.29
CA GLU A 151 -5.50 -6.31 -6.98
C GLU A 151 -5.84 -6.82 -8.39
N PHE A 152 -6.95 -6.34 -8.95
CA PHE A 152 -7.44 -6.74 -10.27
C PHE A 152 -7.97 -5.51 -11.04
N LEU A 153 -7.35 -4.35 -10.81
CA LEU A 153 -7.82 -3.07 -11.34
C LEU A 153 -7.37 -2.89 -12.78
N ARG A 154 -8.17 -2.21 -13.60
CA ARG A 154 -7.79 -1.83 -14.97
C ARG A 154 -7.56 -0.33 -15.05
N GLU A 155 -6.40 0.06 -15.58
CA GLU A 155 -6.07 1.47 -15.90
C GLU A 155 -7.20 2.17 -16.67
N GLY A 156 -7.68 3.30 -16.13
CA GLY A 156 -8.82 4.06 -16.65
C GLY A 156 -10.19 3.65 -16.11
N ALA A 157 -10.28 2.58 -15.30
CA ALA A 157 -11.51 2.13 -14.64
C ALA A 157 -11.29 1.67 -13.18
N ALA A 158 -10.14 1.97 -12.57
CA ALA A 158 -9.73 1.51 -11.24
C ALA A 158 -10.78 1.76 -10.18
N ILE A 159 -11.33 2.98 -10.13
CA ILE A 159 -12.21 3.38 -9.04
C ILE A 159 -13.49 2.53 -9.10
N ARG A 160 -14.01 2.29 -10.32
CA ARG A 160 -15.16 1.41 -10.52
C ARG A 160 -14.81 -0.02 -10.14
N ASP A 161 -13.68 -0.54 -10.63
CA ASP A 161 -13.26 -1.92 -10.37
C ASP A 161 -13.00 -2.17 -8.89
N PHE A 162 -12.48 -1.18 -8.15
CA PHE A 162 -12.25 -1.24 -6.72
C PHE A 162 -13.56 -1.20 -5.91
N LYS A 163 -14.50 -0.31 -6.30
CA LYS A 163 -15.79 -0.14 -5.59
C LYS A 163 -16.80 -1.24 -5.91
N HIS A 164 -16.68 -1.87 -7.08
CA HIS A 164 -17.58 -2.92 -7.54
C HIS A 164 -16.78 -4.13 -8.07
N PRO A 165 -15.99 -4.80 -7.21
CA PRO A 165 -15.17 -5.91 -7.64
C PRO A 165 -16.04 -7.14 -7.91
N ASP A 166 -15.68 -7.94 -8.92
CA ASP A 166 -16.31 -9.25 -9.11
C ASP A 166 -16.07 -10.17 -7.89
N ARG A 167 -14.91 -10.00 -7.24
CA ARG A 167 -14.44 -10.74 -6.06
C ARG A 167 -13.28 -10.00 -5.41
N ILE A 168 -13.12 -10.20 -4.09
CA ILE A 168 -11.93 -9.80 -3.33
C ILE A 168 -11.24 -11.08 -2.86
N VAL A 169 -9.94 -11.22 -3.15
CA VAL A 169 -9.16 -12.40 -2.73
C VAL A 169 -8.33 -12.03 -1.50
N VAL A 170 -8.41 -12.87 -0.47
CA VAL A 170 -7.62 -12.74 0.76
C VAL A 170 -6.99 -14.10 1.05
N GLY A 171 -5.67 -14.14 1.16
CA GLY A 171 -4.90 -15.32 1.55
C GLY A 171 -4.19 -15.11 2.88
N THR A 172 -4.47 -15.97 3.86
CA THR A 172 -3.83 -16.00 5.19
C THR A 172 -4.04 -17.37 5.83
N THR A 173 -3.32 -17.65 6.92
CA THR A 173 -3.44 -18.87 7.74
C THR A 173 -3.85 -18.59 9.19
N ASP A 174 -3.94 -17.32 9.58
CA ASP A 174 -4.19 -16.86 10.96
C ASP A 174 -5.67 -16.58 11.24
#